data_AF-A0A957E6I8-F1
#
_entry.id   AF-A0A957E6I8-F1
#
_cell.length_a   1.000
_cell.length_b   1.000
_cell.length_c   1.000
_cell.angle_alpha   90.00
_cell.angle_beta   90.00
_cell.angle_gamma   90.00
#
_symmetry.space_group_name_H-M   'P 1'
#
loop_
_entity.id
_entity.type
_entity.pdbx_description
1 polymer ?
#
loop_
_entity_poly.entity_id
_entity_poly.type
_entity_poly.pdbx_seq_one_letter_code
_entity_poly.pdbx_strand_id
1 'polypeptide(L)'
;AFLSLSADHVHVAETAHVVYKVPAMDKDRALVRIIEIENPDSAIIFCNTKQWVHYVAVVLGRFGYDADELSGDVAQNERERVMGRLREGKLRFLVATDVAARGIDISNLSHVIQYEVPVESEIYIHRAGRTGRAGAAGEALTLVGERDEQIKIMRIGKKYAIDFEERPLPTDEDVTAVVAERTNILLEAKLRDRDKLKTERMQRFVPIVREWAEDEQGAKLMAMLLDDYYQQSLHPQPSESPKNQEKKQKSGGRRRRKRSRRR
;
A
#
# COMPACT_ATOMS: atom_id res chain seq x y z
N ALA A 1 8.32 29.81 -41.28
CA ALA A 1 9.50 29.72 -40.40
C ALA A 1 9.02 29.84 -38.96
N PHE A 2 9.23 28.77 -38.19
CA PHE A 2 9.18 28.63 -36.74
C PHE A 2 8.16 29.45 -35.93
N LEU A 3 7.06 28.78 -35.58
CA LEU A 3 6.33 29.04 -34.34
C LEU A 3 7.08 28.34 -33.20
N SER A 4 7.44 29.15 -32.20
CA SER A 4 8.05 28.75 -30.93
C SER A 4 7.12 27.80 -30.17
N LEU A 5 7.54 26.56 -29.98
CA LEU A 5 6.92 25.61 -29.06
C LEU A 5 7.37 25.96 -27.65
N SER A 6 6.40 26.26 -26.79
CA SER A 6 6.57 26.33 -25.35
C SER A 6 7.22 25.06 -24.85
N ALA A 7 8.32 25.21 -24.10
CA ALA A 7 8.91 24.11 -23.37
C ALA A 7 7.91 23.63 -22.30
N ASP A 8 7.22 22.54 -22.61
CA ASP A 8 6.59 21.71 -21.60
C ASP A 8 7.71 21.18 -20.70
N HIS A 9 7.86 21.77 -19.52
CA HIS A 9 8.58 21.14 -18.42
C HIS A 9 7.79 19.89 -18.03
N VAL A 10 8.12 18.77 -18.68
CA VAL A 10 7.80 17.44 -18.16
C VAL A 10 8.63 17.31 -16.89
N HIS A 11 8.02 17.54 -15.73
CA HIS A 11 8.57 17.06 -14.48
C HIS A 11 8.66 15.54 -14.60
N VAL A 12 9.85 15.01 -14.87
CA VAL A 12 10.14 13.61 -14.64
C VAL A 12 9.94 13.43 -13.14
N ALA A 13 8.90 12.72 -12.73
CA ALA A 13 8.66 12.47 -11.32
C ALA A 13 9.86 11.68 -10.79
N GLU A 14 10.71 12.35 -10.01
CA GLU A 14 11.86 11.75 -9.35
C GLU A 14 11.38 10.90 -8.17
N THR A 15 12.06 9.78 -7.93
CA THR A 15 11.83 8.98 -6.72
C THR A 15 12.25 9.80 -5.51
N ALA A 16 11.35 10.00 -4.53
CA ALA A 16 11.72 10.60 -3.25
C ALA A 16 12.49 9.57 -2.41
N HIS A 17 13.64 9.96 -1.86
CA HIS A 17 14.48 9.08 -1.06
C HIS A 17 14.41 9.50 0.40
N VAL A 18 13.85 8.65 1.26
CA VAL A 18 13.52 9.00 2.65
C VAL A 18 14.26 8.07 3.61
N VAL A 19 14.71 8.62 4.74
CA VAL A 19 15.31 7.88 5.84
C VAL A 19 14.51 8.08 7.12
N TYR A 20 14.18 6.97 7.77
CA TYR A 20 13.72 6.94 9.16
C TYR A 20 14.80 6.38 10.06
N LYS A 21 15.15 7.12 11.10
CA LYS A 21 15.98 6.61 12.19
C LYS A 21 15.11 5.80 13.14
N VAL A 22 15.44 4.53 13.32
CA VAL A 22 14.63 3.56 14.07
C VAL A 22 15.46 2.81 15.09
N PRO A 23 15.04 2.69 16.36
CA PRO A 23 15.70 1.80 17.29
C PRO A 23 15.73 0.36 16.74
N ALA A 24 16.88 -0.31 16.79
CA ALA A 24 17.05 -1.62 16.17
C ALA A 24 16.05 -2.67 16.68
N MET A 25 15.67 -2.58 17.96
CA MET A 25 14.71 -3.49 18.59
C MET A 25 13.24 -3.19 18.24
N ASP A 26 12.94 -2.03 17.67
CA ASP A 26 11.56 -1.59 17.36
C ASP A 26 11.31 -1.45 15.85
N LYS A 27 12.19 -2.00 14.99
CA LYS A 27 12.07 -1.85 13.52
C LYS A 27 10.74 -2.38 12.97
N ASP A 28 10.20 -3.45 13.54
CA ASP A 28 8.91 -4.04 13.16
C ASP A 28 7.73 -3.11 13.50
N ARG A 29 7.70 -2.57 14.73
CA ARG A 29 6.70 -1.57 15.15
C ARG A 29 6.80 -0.29 14.31
N ALA A 30 8.02 0.19 14.10
CA ALA A 30 8.29 1.34 13.26
C ALA A 30 7.80 1.14 11.83
N LEU A 31 8.05 -0.03 11.24
CA LEU A 31 7.57 -0.36 9.90
C LEU A 31 6.04 -0.25 9.81
N VAL A 32 5.30 -0.81 10.77
CA VAL A 32 3.84 -0.73 10.80
C VAL A 32 3.37 0.72 10.89
N ARG A 33 3.96 1.52 11.79
CA ARG A 33 3.60 2.95 11.91
C ARG A 33 3.90 3.74 10.63
N ILE A 34 5.05 3.49 10.00
CA ILE A 34 5.41 4.10 8.72
C ILE A 34 4.40 3.70 7.63
N ILE A 35 4.00 2.42 7.56
CA ILE A 35 2.98 1.96 6.62
C ILE A 35 1.64 2.67 6.84
N GLU A 36 1.24 2.92 8.09
CA GLU A 36 0.00 3.65 8.38
C GLU A 36 0.05 5.10 7.94
N ILE A 37 1.17 5.80 8.15
CA ILE A 37 1.35 7.20 7.75
C ILE A 37 1.49 7.34 6.23
N GLU A 38 2.39 6.57 5.62
CA GLU A 38 2.69 6.66 4.19
C GLU A 38 1.60 6.03 3.32
N ASN A 39 0.83 5.09 3.88
CA ASN A 39 -0.30 4.42 3.25
C ASN A 39 -0.05 3.93 1.81
N PRO A 40 0.99 3.12 1.57
CA PRO A 40 1.40 2.72 0.22
C PRO A 40 0.30 1.91 -0.49
N ASP A 41 -0.06 2.28 -1.72
CA ASP A 41 -0.94 1.44 -2.57
C ASP A 41 -0.38 0.04 -2.80
N SER A 42 0.93 -0.07 -3.03
CA SER A 42 1.67 -1.32 -3.07
C SER A 42 3.15 -1.06 -2.78
N ALA A 43 3.79 -1.99 -2.08
CA ALA A 43 5.20 -1.86 -1.76
C ALA A 43 5.95 -3.19 -1.84
N ILE A 44 7.24 -3.09 -2.16
CA ILE A 44 8.20 -4.16 -1.93
C ILE A 44 9.07 -3.79 -0.73
N ILE A 45 9.21 -4.73 0.21
CA ILE A 45 9.95 -4.58 1.44
C ILE A 45 11.19 -5.46 1.34
N PHE A 46 12.35 -4.85 1.26
CA PHE A 46 13.61 -5.55 1.11
C PHE A 46 14.27 -5.85 2.45
N CYS A 47 14.63 -7.12 2.63
CA CYS A 47 15.48 -7.59 3.72
C CYS A 47 16.75 -8.23 3.15
N ASN A 48 17.82 -8.23 3.95
CA ASN A 48 19.12 -8.78 3.54
C ASN A 48 19.15 -10.32 3.66
N THR A 49 18.36 -10.90 4.57
CA THR A 49 18.33 -12.35 4.80
C THR A 49 16.93 -12.93 4.65
N LYS A 50 16.85 -14.21 4.27
CA LYS A 50 15.59 -14.95 4.18
C LYS A 50 14.85 -15.06 5.52
N GLN A 51 15.58 -15.09 6.64
CA GLN A 51 14.99 -15.15 7.97
C GLN A 51 14.21 -13.87 8.28
N TRP A 52 14.78 -12.71 7.93
CA TRP A 52 14.08 -11.42 8.05
C TRP A 52 12.91 -11.31 7.09
N VAL A 53 13.04 -11.81 5.86
CA VAL A 53 11.92 -11.86 4.91
C VAL A 53 10.72 -12.60 5.52
N HIS A 54 10.95 -13.81 6.04
CA HIS A 54 9.88 -14.61 6.66
C HIS A 54 9.30 -13.91 7.89
N TYR A 55 10.16 -13.41 8.78
CA TYR A 55 9.74 -12.72 9.99
C TYR A 55 8.85 -11.51 9.68
N VAL A 56 9.29 -10.63 8.78
CA VAL A 56 8.55 -9.40 8.43
C VAL A 56 7.23 -9.74 7.74
N ALA A 57 7.19 -10.74 6.84
CA ALA A 57 5.94 -11.19 6.23
C ALA A 57 4.93 -11.69 7.28
N VAL A 58 5.39 -12.49 8.25
CA VAL A 58 4.54 -12.97 9.36
C VAL A 58 4.05 -11.82 10.24
N VAL A 59 4.91 -10.86 10.58
CA VAL A 59 4.52 -9.68 11.36
C VAL A 59 3.42 -8.92 10.64
N LEU A 60 3.64 -8.55 9.37
CA LEU A 60 2.66 -7.79 8.59
C LEU A 60 1.32 -8.53 8.46
N GLY A 61 1.37 -9.85 8.21
CA GLY A 61 0.16 -10.68 8.17
C GLY A 61 -0.60 -10.72 9.50
N ARG A 62 0.11 -10.72 10.64
CA ARG A 62 -0.53 -10.66 11.98
C ARG A 62 -1.14 -9.30 12.28
N PHE A 63 -0.60 -8.22 11.69
CA PHE A 63 -1.20 -6.88 11.73
C PHE A 63 -2.35 -6.69 10.73
N GLY A 64 -2.70 -7.73 9.96
CA GLY A 64 -3.84 -7.74 9.04
C GLY A 64 -3.53 -7.28 7.62
N TYR A 65 -2.27 -6.97 7.29
CA TYR A 65 -1.91 -6.59 5.93
C TYR A 65 -1.82 -7.79 4.98
N ASP A 66 -2.19 -7.58 3.72
CA ASP A 66 -1.88 -8.52 2.64
C ASP A 66 -0.39 -8.49 2.28
N ALA A 67 0.36 -9.30 3.02
CA ALA A 67 1.79 -9.52 2.84
C ALA A 67 2.09 -10.98 2.50
N ASP A 68 3.10 -11.20 1.66
CA ASP A 68 3.60 -12.52 1.28
C ASP A 68 5.10 -12.42 1.02
N GLU A 69 5.80 -13.55 1.10
CA GLU A 69 7.25 -13.57 1.01
C GLU A 69 7.78 -14.11 -0.32
N LEU A 70 8.96 -13.63 -0.69
CA LEU A 70 9.69 -14.13 -1.84
C LEU A 70 11.20 -14.18 -1.51
N SER A 71 11.66 -15.39 -1.23
CA SER A 71 13.07 -15.70 -0.96
C SER A 71 13.55 -16.84 -1.87
N GLY A 72 14.86 -17.14 -1.84
CA GLY A 72 15.44 -18.21 -2.65
C GLY A 72 14.97 -19.62 -2.30
N ASP A 73 14.37 -19.79 -1.11
CA ASP A 73 13.87 -21.08 -0.62
C ASP A 73 12.40 -21.33 -1.00
N VAL A 74 11.69 -20.31 -1.47
CA VAL A 74 10.28 -20.42 -1.88
C VAL A 74 10.19 -21.34 -3.10
N ALA A 75 9.33 -22.35 -3.03
CA ALA A 75 9.14 -23.30 -4.11
C ALA A 75 8.62 -22.60 -5.38
N GLN A 76 8.99 -23.08 -6.56
CA GLN A 76 8.64 -22.43 -7.83
C GLN A 76 7.13 -22.20 -8.00
N ASN A 77 6.30 -23.18 -7.61
CA ASN A 77 4.83 -23.06 -7.66
C ASN A 77 4.31 -21.96 -6.73
N GLU A 78 4.90 -21.83 -5.55
CA GLU A 78 4.54 -20.79 -4.59
C GLU A 78 5.00 -19.41 -5.07
N ARG A 79 6.21 -19.32 -5.62
CA ARG A 79 6.70 -18.11 -6.29
C ARG A 79 5.74 -17.64 -7.38
N GLU A 80 5.27 -18.53 -8.25
CA GLU A 80 4.29 -18.20 -9.29
C GLU A 80 2.96 -17.73 -8.70
N ARG A 81 2.49 -18.34 -7.60
CA ARG A 81 1.30 -17.91 -6.87
C ARG A 81 1.43 -16.50 -6.30
N VAL A 82 2.51 -16.23 -5.58
CA VAL A 82 2.81 -14.90 -4.99
C VAL A 82 2.87 -13.84 -6.07
N MET A 83 3.57 -14.14 -7.16
CA MET A 83 3.70 -13.24 -8.31
C MET A 83 2.36 -13.01 -9.02
N GLY A 84 1.51 -14.03 -9.12
CA GLY A 84 0.15 -13.90 -9.62
C GLY A 84 -0.68 -12.94 -8.78
N ARG A 85 -0.69 -13.11 -7.45
CA ARG A 85 -1.40 -12.22 -6.52
C ARG A 85 -0.94 -10.78 -6.62
N LEU A 86 0.37 -10.55 -6.73
CA LEU A 86 0.93 -9.20 -6.88
C LEU A 86 0.47 -8.53 -8.18
N ARG A 87 0.53 -9.25 -9.31
CA ARG A 87 0.07 -8.72 -10.62
C ARG A 87 -1.43 -8.46 -10.67
N GLU A 88 -2.21 -9.25 -9.94
CA GLU A 88 -3.67 -9.07 -9.80
C GLU A 88 -4.05 -7.94 -8.83
N GLY A 89 -3.07 -7.31 -8.16
CA GLY A 89 -3.31 -6.28 -7.14
C GLY A 89 -3.92 -6.83 -5.84
N LYS A 90 -3.85 -8.15 -5.62
CA LYS A 90 -4.35 -8.83 -4.40
C LYS A 90 -3.27 -9.01 -3.32
N LEU A 91 -2.08 -8.50 -3.57
CA LEU A 91 -0.98 -8.47 -2.63
C LEU A 91 -0.48 -7.04 -2.55
N ARG A 92 -0.61 -6.43 -1.38
CA ARG A 92 -0.22 -5.04 -1.14
C ARG A 92 1.27 -4.95 -0.81
N PHE A 93 1.79 -5.91 -0.06
CA PHE A 93 3.18 -5.95 0.38
C PHE A 93 3.88 -7.23 -0.07
N LEU A 94 4.96 -7.08 -0.83
CA LEU A 94 5.86 -8.20 -1.12
C LEU A 94 7.12 -8.05 -0.27
N VAL A 95 7.43 -9.02 0.58
CA VAL A 95 8.69 -9.02 1.35
C VAL A 95 9.70 -9.90 0.63
N ALA A 96 10.90 -9.39 0.31
CA ALA A 96 11.83 -10.12 -0.53
C ALA A 96 13.31 -9.88 -0.23
N THR A 97 14.15 -10.82 -0.66
CA THR A 97 15.60 -10.61 -0.78
C THR A 97 15.97 -10.13 -2.19
N ASP A 98 17.15 -9.52 -2.34
CA ASP A 98 17.65 -9.06 -3.65
C ASP A 98 17.76 -10.19 -4.66
N VAL A 99 18.23 -11.37 -4.23
CA VAL A 99 18.42 -12.53 -5.11
C VAL A 99 17.07 -13.00 -5.67
N ALA A 100 16.05 -13.03 -4.83
CA ALA A 100 14.73 -13.51 -5.23
C ALA A 100 13.98 -12.47 -6.08
N ALA A 101 14.20 -11.17 -5.84
CA ALA A 101 13.60 -10.09 -6.61
C ALA A 101 14.30 -9.82 -7.97
N ARG A 102 15.54 -10.28 -8.15
CA ARG A 102 16.25 -10.19 -9.44
C ARG A 102 15.54 -11.04 -10.50
N GLY A 103 15.44 -10.48 -11.70
CA GLY A 103 14.80 -11.16 -12.84
C GLY A 103 13.27 -11.19 -12.80
N ILE A 104 12.64 -10.53 -11.82
CA ILE A 104 11.20 -10.34 -11.82
C ILE A 104 10.87 -8.93 -12.29
N ASP A 105 9.93 -8.84 -13.22
CA ASP A 105 9.32 -7.58 -13.64
C ASP A 105 8.30 -7.12 -12.58
N ILE A 106 8.83 -6.69 -11.44
CA ILE A 106 8.10 -5.92 -10.44
C ILE A 106 8.62 -4.49 -10.57
N SER A 107 7.80 -3.65 -11.19
CA SER A 107 8.06 -2.24 -11.43
C SER A 107 6.77 -1.45 -11.23
N ASN A 108 6.88 -0.13 -11.07
CA ASN A 108 5.76 0.79 -10.85
C ASN A 108 5.00 0.54 -9.53
N LEU A 109 5.72 0.09 -8.49
CA LEU A 109 5.18 0.12 -7.13
C LEU A 109 5.12 1.56 -6.65
N SER A 110 4.17 1.90 -5.77
CA SER A 110 4.14 3.24 -5.18
C SER A 110 5.32 3.43 -4.22
N HIS A 111 5.68 2.38 -3.48
CA HIS A 111 6.75 2.44 -2.49
C HIS A 111 7.76 1.29 -2.62
N VAL A 112 9.00 1.61 -2.28
CA VAL A 112 10.05 0.65 -1.95
C VAL A 112 10.45 0.90 -0.51
N ILE A 113 10.42 -0.12 0.32
CA ILE A 113 10.83 -0.02 1.72
C ILE A 113 12.06 -0.90 1.91
N GLN A 114 13.14 -0.30 2.41
CA GLN A 114 14.36 -1.01 2.76
C GLN A 114 14.35 -1.21 4.27
N TYR A 115 13.85 -2.38 4.70
CA TYR A 115 13.78 -2.75 6.12
C TYR A 115 15.18 -2.87 6.73
N GLU A 116 16.11 -3.39 5.95
CA GLU A 116 17.54 -3.37 6.26
C GLU A 116 18.30 -2.59 5.19
N VAL A 117 19.25 -1.77 5.63
CA VAL A 117 20.16 -1.06 4.72
C VAL A 117 20.93 -2.10 3.90
N PRO A 118 21.00 -1.97 2.56
CA PRO A 118 21.68 -2.93 1.72
C PRO A 118 23.16 -3.05 2.08
N VAL A 119 23.70 -4.26 1.96
CA VAL A 119 25.11 -4.55 2.27
C VAL A 119 26.05 -3.77 1.35
N GLU A 120 25.70 -3.70 0.07
CA GLU A 120 26.45 -3.00 -0.97
C GLU A 120 25.66 -1.79 -1.49
N SER A 121 26.39 -0.75 -1.87
CA SER A 121 25.79 0.53 -2.26
C SER A 121 24.98 0.45 -3.57
N GLU A 122 25.43 -0.38 -4.50
CA GLU A 122 24.84 -0.62 -5.83
C GLU A 122 23.46 -1.27 -5.71
N ILE A 123 23.27 -2.09 -4.66
CA ILE A 123 22.01 -2.76 -4.40
C ILE A 123 20.91 -1.75 -4.07
N TYR A 124 21.24 -0.64 -3.38
CA TYR A 124 20.29 0.43 -3.08
C TYR A 124 19.59 0.93 -4.36
N ILE A 125 20.35 1.21 -5.41
CA ILE A 125 19.83 1.73 -6.68
C ILE A 125 18.91 0.70 -7.35
N HIS A 126 19.27 -0.58 -7.31
CA HIS A 126 18.43 -1.65 -7.87
C HIS A 126 17.12 -1.85 -7.09
N ARG A 127 17.14 -1.66 -5.77
CA ARG A 127 15.96 -1.71 -4.90
C ARG A 127 15.07 -0.50 -5.14
N ALA A 128 15.60 0.72 -4.99
CA ALA A 128 14.87 1.97 -5.18
C ALA A 128 14.29 2.08 -6.60
N GLY A 129 14.98 1.56 -7.60
CA GLY A 129 14.49 1.50 -8.97
C GLY A 129 13.27 0.61 -9.21
N ARG A 130 12.62 0.03 -8.18
CA ARG A 130 11.34 -0.69 -8.28
C ARG A 130 10.12 0.22 -8.15
N THR A 131 10.32 1.45 -7.66
CA THR A 131 9.32 2.53 -7.65
C THR A 131 9.68 3.62 -8.67
N GLY A 132 8.79 4.60 -8.88
CA GLY A 132 9.09 5.84 -9.60
C GLY A 132 9.36 5.69 -11.10
N ARG A 133 8.87 4.63 -11.75
CA ARG A 133 9.05 4.39 -13.20
C ARG A 133 7.84 4.86 -13.99
N ALA A 134 8.07 5.17 -15.28
CA ALA A 134 7.04 5.58 -16.25
C ALA A 134 6.28 6.88 -15.90
N GLY A 135 6.92 7.82 -15.20
CA GLY A 135 6.36 9.15 -14.90
C GLY A 135 5.44 9.21 -13.67
N ALA A 136 5.29 8.11 -12.94
CA ALA A 136 4.62 8.10 -11.64
C ALA A 136 5.60 8.52 -10.53
N ALA A 137 5.13 9.33 -9.59
CA ALA A 137 5.86 9.61 -8.35
C ALA A 137 5.95 8.33 -7.51
N GLY A 138 7.05 8.18 -6.79
CA GLY A 138 7.30 7.00 -5.97
C GLY A 138 8.28 7.29 -4.85
N GLU A 139 8.16 6.56 -3.74
CA GLU A 139 9.02 6.77 -2.57
C GLU A 139 9.88 5.56 -2.25
N ALA A 140 11.16 5.81 -1.97
CA ALA A 140 12.12 4.83 -1.50
C ALA A 140 12.47 5.12 -0.04
N LEU A 141 11.78 4.43 0.87
CA LEU A 141 11.92 4.57 2.31
C LEU A 141 13.04 3.64 2.83
N THR A 142 13.88 4.13 3.73
CA THR A 142 14.95 3.33 4.32
C THR A 142 14.89 3.40 5.85
N LEU A 143 14.78 2.23 6.48
CA LEU A 143 14.83 2.09 7.93
C LEU A 143 16.29 1.92 8.37
N VAL A 144 16.77 2.87 9.15
CA VAL A 144 18.17 2.94 9.56
C VAL A 144 18.24 2.90 11.07
N GLY A 145 18.88 1.86 11.61
CA GLY A 145 19.07 1.67 13.03
C GLY A 145 20.43 2.15 13.51
N GLU A 146 21.32 1.18 13.71
CA GLU A 146 22.62 1.42 14.32
C GLU A 146 23.48 2.42 13.55
N ARG A 147 24.50 2.96 14.23
CA ARG A 147 25.43 3.95 13.67
C ARG A 147 26.07 3.48 12.36
N ASP A 148 26.35 2.19 12.23
CA ASP A 148 26.93 1.62 11.01
C ASP A 148 25.97 1.68 9.81
N GLU A 149 24.67 1.43 10.03
CA GLU A 149 23.64 1.59 8.99
C GLU A 149 23.52 3.07 8.57
N GLN A 150 23.60 4.01 9.53
CA GLN A 150 23.59 5.44 9.26
C GLN A 150 24.82 5.89 8.45
N ILE A 151 25.99 5.35 8.75
CA ILE A 151 27.20 5.64 7.98
C ILE A 151 27.09 5.07 6.56
N LYS A 152 26.53 3.86 6.40
CA LYS A 152 26.29 3.25 5.09
C LYS A 152 25.35 4.10 4.24
N ILE A 153 24.21 4.56 4.79
CA ILE A 153 23.26 5.36 4.01
C ILE A 153 23.87 6.71 3.59
N MET A 154 24.63 7.36 4.47
CA MET A 154 25.36 8.58 4.13
C MET A 154 26.40 8.36 3.01
N ARG A 155 27.09 7.21 3.00
CA ARG A 155 28.03 6.84 1.92
C ARG A 155 27.31 6.60 0.60
N ILE A 156 26.14 5.95 0.62
CA ILE A 156 25.29 5.75 -0.55
C ILE A 156 24.87 7.11 -1.12
N GLY A 157 24.38 8.02 -0.28
CA GLY A 157 23.98 9.38 -0.68
C GLY A 157 25.11 10.13 -1.37
N LYS A 158 26.31 10.14 -0.78
CA LYS A 158 27.50 10.76 -1.38
C LYS A 158 27.92 10.12 -2.70
N LYS A 159 27.91 8.78 -2.79
CA LYS A 159 28.41 8.05 -3.96
C LYS A 159 27.52 8.24 -5.19
N TYR A 160 26.20 8.29 -4.99
CA TYR A 160 25.22 8.38 -6.08
C TYR A 160 24.54 9.75 -6.18
N ALA A 161 24.99 10.74 -5.41
CA ALA A 161 24.39 12.06 -5.33
C ALA A 161 22.88 12.01 -5.04
N ILE A 162 22.47 11.12 -4.13
CA ILE A 162 21.10 11.03 -3.63
C ILE A 162 20.96 11.96 -2.44
N ASP A 163 19.99 12.87 -2.51
CA ASP A 163 19.55 13.66 -1.37
C ASP A 163 18.53 12.86 -0.57
N PHE A 164 18.85 12.58 0.69
CA PHE A 164 17.99 11.81 1.58
C PHE A 164 17.23 12.75 2.49
N GLU A 165 15.90 12.73 2.36
CA GLU A 165 15.01 13.40 3.29
C GLU A 165 14.96 12.59 4.60
N GLU A 166 15.41 13.17 5.71
CA GLU A 166 15.22 12.57 7.02
C GLU A 166 13.83 12.94 7.55
N ARG A 167 12.96 11.94 7.72
CA ARG A 167 11.64 12.12 8.34
C ARG A 167 11.65 11.59 9.78
N PRO A 168 10.92 12.24 10.71
CA PRO A 168 10.78 11.73 12.07
C PRO A 168 10.03 10.40 12.05
N LEU A 169 10.39 9.51 12.96
CA LEU A 169 9.62 8.27 13.16
C LEU A 169 8.22 8.62 13.68
N PRO A 170 7.13 8.11 13.07
CA PRO A 170 5.80 8.42 13.55
C PRO A 170 5.55 7.92 14.98
N THR A 171 4.87 8.75 15.76
CA THR A 171 4.42 8.43 17.11
C THR A 171 3.09 7.68 17.09
N ASP A 172 2.69 7.10 18.22
CA ASP A 172 1.36 6.48 18.33
C ASP A 172 0.23 7.52 18.19
N GLU A 173 0.48 8.77 18.59
CA GLU A 173 -0.48 9.87 18.42
C GLU A 173 -0.68 10.21 16.94
N ASP A 174 0.40 10.27 16.16
CA ASP A 174 0.34 10.50 14.71
C ASP A 174 -0.46 9.40 14.01
N VAL A 175 -0.18 8.14 14.34
CA VAL A 175 -0.88 6.99 13.78
C VAL A 175 -2.35 7.00 14.19
N THR A 176 -2.66 7.29 15.46
CA THR A 176 -4.04 7.38 15.94
C THR A 176 -4.81 8.46 15.19
N ALA A 177 -4.21 9.62 14.95
CA ALA A 177 -4.85 10.71 14.21
C ALA A 177 -5.16 10.31 12.76
N VAL A 178 -4.19 9.73 12.05
CA VAL A 178 -4.37 9.32 10.64
C VAL A 178 -5.38 8.17 10.51
N VAL A 179 -5.31 7.16 11.39
CA VAL A 179 -6.27 6.05 11.40
C VAL A 179 -7.67 6.55 11.72
N ALA A 180 -7.83 7.47 12.68
CA ALA A 180 -9.12 8.06 13.00
C ALA A 180 -9.71 8.84 11.83
N GLU A 181 -8.91 9.68 11.17
CA GLU A 181 -9.33 10.43 9.97
C GLU A 181 -9.76 9.48 8.85
N ARG A 182 -8.92 8.49 8.52
CA ARG A 182 -9.19 7.50 7.47
C ARG A 182 -10.46 6.70 7.78
N THR A 183 -10.61 6.25 9.02
CA THR A 183 -11.78 5.47 9.46
C THR A 183 -13.06 6.31 9.36
N ASN A 184 -13.03 7.57 9.77
CA ASN A 184 -14.18 8.47 9.65
C ASN A 184 -14.59 8.65 8.19
N ILE A 185 -13.66 8.91 7.27
CA ILE A 185 -13.94 9.05 5.84
C ILE A 185 -14.61 7.79 5.29
N LEU A 186 -14.09 6.60 5.62
CA LEU A 186 -14.66 5.32 5.19
C LEU A 186 -16.07 5.09 5.74
N LEU A 187 -16.30 5.41 7.01
CA LEU A 187 -17.60 5.24 7.66
C LEU A 187 -18.63 6.24 7.14
N GLU A 188 -18.25 7.50 6.91
CA GLU A 188 -19.10 8.52 6.32
C GLU A 188 -19.53 8.16 4.89
N ALA A 189 -18.60 7.64 4.08
CA ALA A 189 -18.93 7.10 2.76
C ALA A 189 -19.98 5.98 2.87
N LYS A 190 -19.75 4.97 3.73
CA LYS A 190 -20.73 3.90 3.94
C LYS A 190 -22.06 4.37 4.52
N LEU A 191 -22.05 5.41 5.35
CA LEU A 191 -23.26 5.99 5.92
C LEU A 191 -24.12 6.65 4.83
N ARG A 192 -23.47 7.39 3.91
CA ARG A 192 -24.14 8.03 2.76
C ARG A 192 -24.80 7.02 1.81
N ASP A 193 -24.21 5.84 1.65
CA ASP A 193 -24.71 4.79 0.76
C ASP A 193 -25.84 3.92 1.36
N ARG A 194 -26.31 4.21 2.59
CA ARG A 194 -27.39 3.44 3.23
C ARG A 194 -28.77 3.76 2.66
N ASP A 195 -29.53 2.70 2.38
CA ASP A 195 -30.96 2.81 2.07
C ASP A 195 -31.81 3.11 3.33
N LYS A 196 -33.09 3.48 3.12
CA LYS A 196 -34.02 3.85 4.21
C LYS A 196 -34.17 2.75 5.27
N LEU A 197 -34.25 1.48 4.85
CA LEU A 197 -34.46 0.36 5.76
C LEU A 197 -33.22 0.11 6.63
N LYS A 198 -32.02 0.18 6.04
CA LYS A 198 -30.75 0.09 6.76
C LYS A 198 -30.59 1.23 7.76
N THR A 199 -31.00 2.45 7.38
CA THR A 199 -30.98 3.61 8.27
C THR A 199 -31.94 3.44 9.44
N GLU A 200 -33.16 2.96 9.20
CA GLU A 200 -34.13 2.67 10.26
C GLU A 200 -33.62 1.59 11.22
N ARG A 201 -33.09 0.48 10.69
CA ARG A 201 -32.50 -0.59 11.51
C ARG A 201 -31.33 -0.08 12.36
N MET A 202 -30.51 0.82 11.82
CA MET A 202 -29.37 1.42 12.53
C MET A 202 -29.82 2.27 13.74
N GLN A 203 -30.96 2.97 13.66
CA GLN A 203 -31.45 3.81 14.75
C GLN A 203 -31.66 3.05 16.07
N ARG A 204 -31.97 1.75 16.01
CA ARG A 204 -32.13 0.89 17.19
C ARG A 204 -30.87 0.78 18.05
N PHE A 205 -29.70 0.99 17.44
CA PHE A 205 -28.41 0.91 18.11
C PHE A 205 -27.94 2.25 18.68
N VAL A 206 -28.51 3.38 18.27
CA VAL A 206 -28.06 4.72 18.70
C VAL A 206 -28.11 4.91 20.22
N PRO A 207 -29.19 4.52 20.94
CA PRO A 207 -29.20 4.63 22.40
C PRO A 207 -28.12 3.77 23.07
N ILE A 208 -27.92 2.54 22.57
CA ILE A 208 -26.93 1.58 23.08
C ILE A 208 -25.51 2.13 22.91
N VAL A 209 -25.21 2.69 21.73
CA VAL A 209 -23.89 3.29 21.44
C VAL A 209 -23.61 4.50 22.33
N ARG A 210 -24.63 5.33 22.61
CA ARG A 210 -24.48 6.49 23.53
C ARG A 210 -24.18 6.03 24.95
N GLU A 211 -24.88 5.02 25.43
CA GLU A 211 -24.62 4.42 26.74
C GLU A 211 -23.21 3.81 26.80
N TRP A 212 -22.81 3.07 25.77
CA TRP A 212 -21.47 2.47 25.69
C TRP A 212 -20.35 3.50 25.62
N ALA A 213 -20.58 4.69 25.10
CA ALA A 213 -19.58 5.75 25.04
C ALA A 213 -19.21 6.33 26.41
N GLU A 214 -20.09 6.17 27.41
CA GLU A 214 -19.85 6.62 28.78
C GLU A 214 -19.22 5.55 29.66
N ASP A 215 -19.19 4.28 29.20
CA ASP A 215 -18.67 3.13 29.94
C ASP A 215 -17.38 2.57 29.34
N GLU A 216 -16.42 2.16 30.19
CA GLU A 216 -15.11 1.65 29.73
C GLU A 216 -15.23 0.33 28.97
N GLN A 217 -16.16 -0.56 29.36
CA GLN A 217 -16.35 -1.82 28.65
C GLN A 217 -17.07 -1.58 27.31
N GLY A 218 -18.07 -0.70 27.30
CA GLY A 218 -18.73 -0.22 26.09
C GLY A 218 -17.75 0.40 25.09
N ALA A 219 -16.83 1.25 25.56
CA ALA A 219 -15.77 1.83 24.74
C ALA A 219 -14.87 0.76 24.10
N LYS A 220 -14.51 -0.30 24.86
CA LYS A 220 -13.73 -1.44 24.32
C LYS A 220 -14.48 -2.21 23.24
N LEU A 221 -15.79 -2.43 23.41
CA LEU A 221 -16.62 -3.07 22.38
C LEU A 221 -16.68 -2.24 21.10
N MET A 222 -16.81 -0.93 21.22
CA MET A 222 -16.79 -0.03 20.06
C MET A 222 -15.42 0.02 19.39
N ALA A 223 -14.35 0.06 20.18
CA ALA A 223 -12.98 0.02 19.66
C ALA A 223 -12.72 -1.29 18.88
N MET A 224 -13.15 -2.44 19.40
CA MET A 224 -13.05 -3.73 18.69
C MET A 224 -13.80 -3.70 17.34
N LEU A 225 -15.03 -3.16 17.30
CA LEU A 225 -15.80 -3.07 16.06
C LEU A 225 -15.15 -2.12 15.03
N LEU A 226 -14.55 -1.02 15.50
CA LEU A 226 -13.83 -0.08 14.65
C LEU A 226 -12.53 -0.70 14.11
N ASP A 227 -11.77 -1.41 14.94
CA ASP A 227 -10.56 -2.13 14.53
C ASP A 227 -10.90 -3.20 13.50
N ASP A 228 -11.84 -4.10 13.77
CA ASP A 228 -12.27 -5.14 12.82
C ASP A 228 -12.72 -4.54 11.48
N TYR A 229 -13.44 -3.42 11.52
CA TYR A 229 -13.87 -2.71 10.31
C TYR A 229 -12.70 -2.09 9.55
N TYR A 230 -11.76 -1.47 10.27
CA TYR A 230 -10.58 -0.84 9.69
C TYR A 230 -9.67 -1.90 9.05
N GLN A 231 -9.42 -3.01 9.74
CA GLN A 231 -8.66 -4.15 9.24
C GLN A 231 -9.21 -4.68 7.90
N GLN A 232 -10.53 -4.79 7.77
CA GLN A 232 -11.17 -5.16 6.50
C GLN A 232 -10.86 -4.20 5.34
N SER A 233 -10.54 -2.94 5.64
CA SER A 233 -10.20 -1.93 4.64
C SER A 233 -8.73 -1.96 4.20
N LEU A 234 -7.85 -2.60 4.98
CA LEU A 234 -6.42 -2.72 4.66
C LEU A 234 -6.14 -3.71 3.53
N HIS A 235 -7.08 -4.62 3.29
CA HIS A 235 -7.03 -5.58 2.19
C HIS A 235 -7.32 -4.90 0.85
N PRO A 236 -6.60 -5.23 -0.24
CA PRO A 236 -6.92 -4.75 -1.56
C PRO A 236 -8.36 -5.16 -1.90
N GLN A 237 -9.21 -4.15 -2.14
CA GLN A 237 -10.51 -4.42 -2.74
C GLN A 237 -10.25 -5.11 -4.09
N PRO A 238 -10.90 -6.24 -4.41
CA PRO A 238 -10.74 -6.85 -5.72
C PRO A 238 -11.06 -5.78 -6.75
N SER A 239 -10.07 -5.43 -7.58
CA SER A 239 -10.31 -4.54 -8.69
C SER A 239 -11.48 -5.11 -9.49
N GLU A 240 -12.58 -4.35 -9.59
CA GLU A 240 -13.61 -4.68 -10.56
C GLU A 240 -12.91 -4.66 -11.92
N SER A 241 -12.63 -5.84 -12.45
CA SER A 241 -11.98 -5.96 -13.75
C SER A 241 -12.75 -5.09 -14.75
N PRO A 242 -12.10 -4.31 -15.63
CA PRO A 242 -12.77 -3.43 -16.58
C PRO A 242 -13.75 -4.10 -17.56
N LYS A 243 -13.93 -5.43 -17.47
CA LYS A 243 -14.71 -6.27 -18.39
C LYS A 243 -16.23 -6.05 -18.34
N ASN A 244 -16.76 -5.24 -17.42
CA ASN A 244 -18.21 -5.00 -17.33
C ASN A 244 -18.72 -3.68 -17.92
N GLN A 245 -17.85 -2.81 -18.42
CA GLN A 245 -18.31 -1.58 -19.10
C GLN A 245 -18.65 -1.76 -20.59
N GLU A 246 -18.11 -2.79 -21.27
CA GLU A 246 -18.40 -3.02 -22.71
C GLU A 246 -19.72 -3.74 -23.00
N LYS A 247 -20.35 -4.42 -22.03
CA LYS A 247 -21.61 -5.15 -22.29
C LYS A 247 -22.87 -4.29 -22.22
N LYS A 248 -22.82 -3.07 -21.69
CA LYS A 248 -24.00 -2.18 -21.60
C LYS A 248 -24.28 -1.35 -22.86
N GLN A 249 -23.36 -1.30 -23.84
CA GLN A 249 -23.59 -0.55 -25.09
C GLN A 249 -24.16 -1.37 -26.26
N LYS A 250 -24.32 -2.70 -26.16
CA LYS A 250 -24.85 -3.53 -27.26
C LYS A 250 -26.35 -3.89 -27.18
N SER A 251 -27.12 -3.35 -26.22
CA SER A 251 -28.57 -3.61 -26.13
C SER A 251 -29.48 -2.56 -26.81
N GLY A 252 -28.90 -1.52 -27.43
CA GLY A 252 -29.66 -0.45 -28.08
C GLY A 252 -29.61 -0.48 -29.61
N GLY A 253 -30.36 -1.37 -30.27
CA GLY A 253 -30.64 -1.15 -31.70
C GLY A 253 -31.04 -2.35 -32.56
N ARG A 254 -32.36 -2.61 -32.66
CA ARG A 254 -33.13 -2.78 -33.93
C ARG A 254 -34.47 -3.48 -33.66
N ARG A 255 -35.48 -2.73 -33.20
CA ARG A 255 -36.89 -3.07 -33.48
C ARG A 255 -37.22 -2.59 -34.89
N ARG A 256 -36.99 -3.44 -35.91
CA ARG A 256 -37.44 -3.19 -37.28
C ARG A 256 -38.91 -3.58 -37.39
N ARG A 257 -39.78 -2.57 -37.48
CA ARG A 257 -41.21 -2.67 -37.83
C ARG A 257 -41.38 -3.48 -39.12
N LYS A 258 -41.99 -4.67 -39.06
CA LYS A 258 -42.58 -5.32 -40.24
C LYS A 258 -43.95 -4.68 -40.47
N ARG A 259 -44.02 -3.76 -41.44
CA ARG A 259 -45.28 -3.30 -42.03
C ARG A 259 -45.86 -4.43 -42.88
N SER A 260 -47.14 -4.70 -42.67
CA SER A 260 -47.99 -5.50 -43.52
C SER A 260 -48.04 -4.92 -44.94
N ARG A 261 -47.97 -5.78 -45.95
CA ARG A 261 -48.53 -5.51 -47.27
C ARG A 261 -49.24 -6.76 -47.77
N ARG A 262 -50.55 -6.59 -47.94
CA ARG A 262 -51.47 -7.36 -48.77
C ARG A 262 -50.86 -7.65 -50.15
N ARG A 263 -50.95 -8.89 -50.60
CA ARG A 263 -51.72 -9.30 -51.79
C ARG A 263 -51.91 -10.81 -51.75
#